data_AF-A5GKP8-F1
#
_entry.id   AF-A5GKP8-F1
#
_cell.length_a   1.000
_cell.length_b   1.000
_cell.length_c   1.000
_cell.angle_alpha   90.00
_cell.angle_beta   90.00
_cell.angle_gamma   90.00
#
_symmetry.space_group_name_H-M   'P 1'
#
loop_
_entity.id
_entity.type
_entity.pdbx_description
1 polymer ?
#
loop_
_entity_poly.entity_id
_entity_poly.type
_entity_poly.pdbx_seq_one_letter_code
_entity_poly.pdbx_strand_id
1 'polypeptide(L)'
;MSFDPRSLERLKQLGRELPQALPTPTEKTRDSPRASERRHKVETEENPQALFHELMKVSADGSVPEHLMDRLRQAENKAEAERRQQPRGPAQSPSRQEASFPLAPTPTRNAGPGKNTRPQRPAVAPGSEEESLYVAFGQLLLEDDDAG
;
A
#
# COMPACT_ATOMS: atom_id res chain seq x y z
N MET A 1 16.85 28.12 -59.58
CA MET A 1 16.55 29.14 -58.54
C MET A 1 17.85 29.45 -57.83
N SER A 2 18.51 30.57 -58.15
CA SER A 2 19.78 31.00 -57.53
C SER A 2 19.48 31.94 -56.35
N PHE A 3 20.23 31.80 -55.26
CA PHE A 3 20.16 32.71 -54.12
C PHE A 3 21.06 33.92 -54.37
N ASP A 4 20.54 35.13 -54.16
CA ASP A 4 21.29 36.38 -54.25
C ASP A 4 22.32 36.44 -53.10
N PRO A 5 23.61 36.78 -53.34
CA PRO A 5 24.62 36.90 -52.29
C PRO A 5 24.18 37.74 -51.09
N ARG A 6 23.35 38.77 -51.32
CA ARG A 6 22.81 39.64 -50.27
C ARG A 6 21.79 38.94 -49.37
N SER A 7 21.04 37.98 -49.92
CA SER A 7 20.10 37.16 -49.15
C SER A 7 20.83 36.18 -48.22
N LEU A 8 22.00 35.69 -48.65
CA LEU A 8 22.85 34.79 -47.88
C LEU A 8 23.48 35.51 -46.68
N GLU A 9 23.90 36.76 -46.87
CA GLU A 9 24.43 37.61 -45.81
C GLU A 9 23.35 37.93 -44.75
N ARG A 10 22.14 38.29 -45.19
CA ARG A 10 21.00 38.53 -44.30
C ARG A 10 20.60 37.27 -43.52
N LEU A 11 20.62 36.09 -44.16
CA LEU A 11 20.35 34.81 -43.49
C LEU A 11 21.41 34.48 -42.43
N LYS A 12 22.69 34.78 -42.73
CA LYS A 12 23.78 34.64 -41.76
C LYS A 12 23.65 35.62 -40.59
N GLN A 13 23.18 36.85 -40.83
CA GLN A 13 22.91 37.82 -39.77
C GLN A 13 21.74 37.35 -38.87
N LEU A 14 20.65 36.85 -39.48
CA LEU A 14 19.51 36.27 -38.75
C LEU A 14 19.88 35.00 -37.98
N GLY A 15 20.84 34.22 -38.47
CA GLY A 15 21.29 32.97 -37.86
C GLY A 15 22.35 33.11 -36.75
N ARG A 16 22.81 34.33 -36.41
CA ARG A 16 23.96 34.53 -35.51
C ARG A 16 23.70 35.41 -34.28
N GLU A 17 22.48 35.47 -33.78
CA GLU A 17 22.25 35.97 -32.43
C GLU A 17 21.70 34.83 -31.55
N LEU A 18 22.58 33.88 -31.22
CA LEU A 18 22.30 32.96 -30.12
C LEU A 18 22.72 33.70 -28.82
N PRO A 19 21.82 33.87 -27.84
CA PRO A 19 22.20 34.43 -26.54
C PRO A 19 23.34 33.61 -25.92
N GLN A 20 24.17 34.26 -25.09
CA GLN A 20 25.31 33.62 -24.44
C GLN A 20 24.93 32.26 -23.86
N ALA A 21 25.75 31.24 -24.15
CA ALA A 21 25.56 29.91 -23.60
C ALA A 21 25.49 30.01 -22.07
N LEU A 22 24.43 29.44 -21.49
CA LEU A 22 24.31 29.34 -20.04
C LEU A 22 25.56 28.62 -19.50
N PRO A 23 26.08 29.05 -18.33
CA PRO A 23 27.22 28.38 -17.73
C PRO A 23 26.91 26.89 -17.58
N THR A 24 27.82 26.04 -18.04
CA THR A 24 27.70 24.59 -17.84
C THR A 24 27.62 24.35 -16.33
N PRO A 25 26.61 23.63 -15.84
CA PRO A 25 26.48 23.39 -14.42
C PRO A 25 27.75 22.68 -13.95
N THR A 26 28.44 23.32 -13.01
CA THR A 26 29.58 22.74 -12.30
C THR A 26 29.16 21.36 -11.78
N GLU A 27 29.98 20.35 -12.07
CA GLU A 27 29.81 19.01 -11.54
C GLU A 27 29.78 19.10 -10.01
N LYS A 28 28.57 19.15 -9.45
CA LYS A 28 28.38 19.05 -8.02
C LYS A 28 28.94 17.69 -7.62
N THR A 29 29.94 17.75 -6.76
CA THR A 29 30.49 16.63 -6.01
C THR A 29 29.39 15.64 -5.60
N ARG A 30 29.73 14.35 -5.69
CA ARG A 30 28.87 13.17 -5.51
C ARG A 30 28.37 12.96 -4.07
N ASP A 31 27.83 14.02 -3.46
CA ASP A 31 27.01 13.94 -2.25
C ASP A 31 25.56 14.37 -2.56
N SER A 32 25.18 14.32 -3.84
CA SER A 32 23.78 14.43 -4.21
C SER A 32 23.07 13.16 -3.75
N PRO A 33 21.98 13.28 -2.95
CA PRO A 33 21.23 12.12 -2.51
C PRO A 33 20.84 11.31 -3.75
N ARG A 34 20.98 9.97 -3.67
CA ARG A 34 20.72 9.06 -4.80
C ARG A 34 19.38 9.46 -5.41
N ALA A 35 19.21 9.40 -6.72
CA ALA A 35 17.96 9.82 -7.36
C ALA A 35 16.70 9.12 -6.78
N SER A 36 16.87 7.97 -6.12
CA SER A 36 15.87 7.28 -5.30
C SER A 36 15.45 8.01 -4.02
N GLU A 37 16.32 8.79 -3.38
CA GLU A 37 16.02 9.61 -2.19
C GLU A 37 15.17 10.84 -2.52
N ARG A 38 15.08 11.22 -3.80
CA ARG A 38 14.13 12.24 -4.29
C ARG A 38 12.76 11.66 -4.66
N ARG A 39 12.62 10.34 -4.69
CA ARG A 39 11.34 9.70 -4.98
C ARG A 39 10.55 9.58 -3.68
N HIS A 40 9.27 9.88 -3.75
CA HIS A 40 8.37 9.58 -2.65
C HIS A 40 8.36 8.06 -2.42
N LYS A 41 8.19 7.60 -1.19
CA LYS A 41 8.33 6.16 -0.91
C LYS A 41 7.22 5.35 -1.61
N VAL A 42 6.07 5.99 -1.90
CA VAL A 42 4.98 5.45 -2.74
C VAL A 42 5.45 5.05 -4.15
N GLU A 43 6.53 5.63 -4.66
CA GLU A 43 7.09 5.29 -5.97
C GLU A 43 8.15 4.19 -5.90
N THR A 44 8.67 3.88 -4.71
CA THR A 44 9.72 2.88 -4.51
C THR A 44 9.23 1.61 -3.83
N GLU A 45 8.11 1.67 -3.12
CA GLU A 45 7.57 0.54 -2.37
C GLU A 45 7.06 -0.57 -3.30
N GLU A 46 7.38 -1.83 -2.99
CA GLU A 46 7.00 -3.00 -3.80
C GLU A 46 5.94 -3.84 -3.09
N ASN A 47 5.80 -3.70 -1.77
CA ASN A 47 4.78 -4.41 -1.02
C ASN A 47 3.42 -3.70 -1.17
N PRO A 48 2.37 -4.39 -1.64
CA PRO A 48 1.09 -3.74 -1.93
C PRO A 48 0.42 -3.16 -0.66
N GLN A 49 0.52 -3.84 0.48
CA GLN A 49 -0.04 -3.33 1.74
C GLN A 49 0.70 -2.07 2.23
N ALA A 50 2.03 -2.06 2.16
CA ALA A 50 2.82 -0.91 2.56
C ALA A 50 2.58 0.29 1.62
N LEU A 51 2.51 0.04 0.31
CA LEU A 51 2.21 1.04 -0.71
C LEU A 51 0.84 1.69 -0.46
N PHE A 52 -0.20 0.88 -0.19
CA PHE A 52 -1.53 1.39 0.13
C PHE A 52 -1.55 2.27 1.38
N HIS A 53 -0.90 1.83 2.48
CA HIS A 53 -0.83 2.62 3.69
C HIS A 53 -0.11 3.96 3.48
N GLU A 54 0.93 3.97 2.65
CA GLU A 54 1.62 5.20 2.34
C GLU A 54 0.76 6.12 1.50
N LEU A 55 0.09 5.62 0.46
CA LEU A 55 -0.88 6.38 -0.34
C LEU A 55 -1.93 7.06 0.55
N MET A 56 -2.43 6.36 1.56
CA MET A 56 -3.38 6.91 2.53
C MET A 56 -2.78 7.99 3.44
N LYS A 57 -1.48 7.93 3.72
CA LYS A 57 -0.78 8.97 4.49
C LYS A 57 -0.50 10.21 3.67
N VAL A 58 -0.18 10.06 2.37
CA VAL A 58 0.17 11.20 1.50
C VAL A 58 -1.08 11.88 0.94
N SER A 59 -2.18 11.14 0.76
CA SER A 59 -3.43 11.69 0.25
C SER A 59 -4.37 12.10 1.39
N ALA A 60 -4.23 13.34 1.86
CA ALA A 60 -5.15 13.93 2.84
C ALA A 60 -6.58 14.11 2.29
N ASP A 61 -6.70 14.34 0.97
CA ASP A 61 -7.96 14.57 0.27
C ASP A 61 -8.61 13.28 -0.26
N GLY A 62 -7.97 12.12 -0.09
CA GLY A 62 -8.44 10.82 -0.61
C GLY A 62 -8.36 10.68 -2.14
N SER A 63 -7.93 11.72 -2.86
CA SER A 63 -7.66 11.65 -4.30
C SER A 63 -6.28 11.04 -4.56
N VAL A 64 -6.22 9.98 -5.37
CA VAL A 64 -4.97 9.29 -5.72
C VAL A 64 -4.78 9.33 -7.24
N PRO A 65 -3.61 9.76 -7.75
CA PRO A 65 -3.31 9.72 -9.17
C PRO A 65 -3.41 8.32 -9.79
N GLU A 66 -3.95 8.23 -11.01
CA GLU A 66 -4.15 6.97 -11.73
C GLU A 66 -2.91 6.08 -11.81
N HIS A 67 -1.74 6.67 -12.06
CA HIS A 67 -0.49 5.90 -12.18
C HIS A 67 -0.09 5.20 -10.86
N LEU A 68 -0.48 5.72 -9.69
CA LEU A 68 -0.22 5.07 -8.40
C LEU A 68 -1.20 3.92 -8.14
N MET A 69 -2.45 4.05 -8.62
CA MET A 69 -3.43 2.95 -8.61
C MET A 69 -3.01 1.80 -9.54
N ASP A 70 -2.51 2.12 -10.74
CA ASP A 70 -1.93 1.13 -11.65
C ASP A 70 -0.76 0.38 -11.00
N ARG A 71 0.11 1.11 -10.30
CA ARG A 71 1.24 0.54 -9.58
C ARG A 71 0.79 -0.40 -8.46
N LEU A 72 -0.22 0.00 -7.67
CA LEU A 72 -0.80 -0.85 -6.63
C LEU A 72 -1.34 -2.16 -7.22
N ARG A 73 -2.11 -2.09 -8.31
CA ARG A 73 -2.60 -3.28 -9.02
C ARG A 73 -1.48 -4.20 -9.49
N GLN A 74 -0.38 -3.63 -10.01
CA GLN A 74 0.78 -4.41 -10.44
C GLN A 74 1.47 -5.11 -9.25
N ALA A 75 1.65 -4.41 -8.13
CA ALA A 75 2.23 -4.97 -6.92
C ALA A 75 1.38 -6.11 -6.35
N GLU A 76 0.05 -5.97 -6.34
CA GLU A 76 -0.88 -7.03 -5.93
C GLU A 76 -0.79 -8.26 -6.83
N ASN A 77 -0.84 -8.07 -8.16
CA ASN A 77 -0.73 -9.18 -9.12
C ASN A 77 0.61 -9.92 -8.99
N LYS A 78 1.70 -9.19 -8.74
CA LYS A 78 3.04 -9.75 -8.52
C LYS A 78 3.08 -10.57 -7.23
N ALA A 79 2.55 -10.03 -6.13
CA ALA A 79 2.47 -10.75 -4.85
C ALA A 79 1.56 -11.99 -4.94
N GLU A 80 0.47 -11.92 -5.69
CA GLU A 80 -0.42 -13.06 -5.92
C GLU A 80 0.26 -14.14 -6.77
N ALA A 81 0.94 -13.76 -7.84
CA ALA A 81 1.71 -14.68 -8.68
C ALA A 81 2.79 -15.40 -7.86
N GLU A 82 3.50 -14.68 -6.99
CA GLU A 82 4.49 -15.25 -6.08
C GLU A 82 3.85 -16.24 -5.08
N ARG A 83 2.70 -15.88 -4.50
CA ARG A 83 1.91 -16.77 -3.63
C ARG A 83 1.42 -18.03 -4.34
N ARG A 84 1.08 -17.94 -5.62
CA ARG A 84 0.63 -19.09 -6.44
C ARG A 84 1.78 -20.03 -6.80
N GLN A 85 3.00 -19.51 -6.93
CA GLN A 85 4.19 -20.30 -7.25
C GLN A 85 4.81 -20.98 -6.02
N GLN A 86 4.52 -20.49 -4.81
CA GLN A 86 4.91 -21.17 -3.58
C GLN A 86 3.90 -22.31 -3.26
N PRO A 87 4.33 -23.59 -3.14
CA PRO A 87 3.44 -24.66 -2.72
C PRO A 87 2.95 -24.38 -1.29
N ARG A 88 1.62 -24.36 -1.11
CA ARG A 88 0.94 -24.11 0.18
C ARG A 88 1.47 -25.02 1.30
N GLY A 89 2.35 -24.49 2.14
CA GLY A 89 2.31 -24.75 3.58
C GLY A 89 1.12 -23.99 4.20
N PRO A 90 0.59 -24.41 5.36
CA PRO A 90 -0.66 -23.88 5.88
C PRO A 90 -0.58 -22.37 6.10
N ALA A 91 -1.54 -21.66 5.47
CA ALA A 91 -1.97 -20.28 5.65
C ALA A 91 -1.04 -19.37 6.48
N GLN A 92 -0.16 -18.63 5.80
CA GLN A 92 0.35 -17.36 6.32
C GLN A 92 -0.52 -16.22 5.78
N SER A 93 -1.50 -15.84 6.59
CA SER A 93 -2.10 -14.51 6.59
C SER A 93 -0.97 -13.47 6.65
N PRO A 94 -1.01 -12.34 5.92
CA PRO A 94 -0.04 -11.29 6.15
C PRO A 94 -0.31 -10.71 7.54
N SER A 95 0.51 -11.07 8.52
CA SER A 95 0.49 -10.54 9.87
C SER A 95 0.69 -9.04 9.85
N ARG A 96 -0.42 -8.34 10.06
CA ARG A 96 -0.49 -6.99 10.65
C ARG A 96 0.31 -7.04 11.96
N GLN A 97 1.35 -6.23 12.05
CA GLN A 97 2.13 -6.08 13.28
C GLN A 97 1.24 -5.53 14.38
N GLU A 98 0.88 -6.36 15.37
CA GLU A 98 0.61 -5.89 16.73
C GLU A 98 1.13 -6.92 17.73
N ALA A 99 1.93 -6.41 18.66
CA ALA A 99 2.23 -6.91 20.01
C ALA A 99 2.43 -8.42 20.23
N SER A 100 3.59 -8.74 20.79
CA SER A 100 3.87 -9.97 21.53
C SER A 100 2.80 -10.25 22.59
N PHE A 101 1.90 -11.18 22.30
CA PHE A 101 1.03 -11.86 23.26
C PHE A 101 1.55 -13.28 23.53
N PRO A 102 1.49 -13.79 24.77
CA PRO A 102 1.92 -15.15 25.06
C PRO A 102 0.91 -16.16 24.49
N LEU A 103 1.47 -17.22 23.92
CA LEU A 103 0.80 -18.36 23.31
C LEU A 103 -0.24 -18.98 24.26
N ALA A 104 -1.54 -18.82 23.96
CA ALA A 104 -2.60 -19.61 24.56
C ALA A 104 -2.71 -20.97 23.85
N PRO A 105 -2.96 -22.08 24.58
CA PRO A 105 -3.06 -23.41 23.99
C PRO A 105 -4.38 -23.57 23.21
N THR A 106 -4.29 -24.16 22.03
CA THR A 106 -5.45 -24.53 21.21
C THR A 106 -6.22 -25.67 21.88
N PRO A 107 -7.56 -25.59 22.02
CA PRO A 107 -8.34 -26.72 22.51
C PRO A 107 -8.45 -27.76 21.39
N THR A 108 -7.94 -28.96 21.68
CA THR A 108 -8.18 -30.15 20.87
C THR A 108 -9.67 -30.42 20.78
N ARG A 109 -10.23 -30.35 19.57
CA ARG A 109 -11.65 -30.53 19.29
C ARG A 109 -11.94 -32.02 19.12
N ASN A 110 -12.20 -32.71 20.22
CA ASN A 110 -12.82 -34.04 20.17
C ASN A 110 -14.33 -33.86 20.00
N ALA A 111 -14.78 -33.72 18.75
CA ALA A 111 -16.19 -33.68 18.39
C ALA A 111 -16.76 -35.11 18.34
N GLY A 112 -17.36 -35.56 19.43
CA GLY A 112 -18.26 -36.72 19.44
C GLY A 112 -19.67 -36.36 18.94
N PRO A 113 -20.46 -37.31 18.41
CA PRO A 113 -21.77 -37.05 17.85
C PRO A 113 -22.83 -36.98 18.97
N GLY A 114 -23.13 -35.76 19.44
CA GLY A 114 -24.20 -35.49 20.38
C GLY A 114 -24.68 -34.06 20.21
N LYS A 115 -25.90 -33.91 19.68
CA LYS A 115 -26.54 -32.61 19.45
C LYS A 115 -27.10 -32.07 20.77
N ASN A 116 -26.30 -31.27 21.45
CA ASN A 116 -26.72 -30.38 22.53
C ASN A 116 -25.74 -29.20 22.55
N THR A 117 -25.82 -28.38 21.51
CA THR A 117 -25.05 -27.14 21.35
C THR A 117 -25.58 -26.09 22.33
N ARG A 118 -25.27 -26.22 23.61
CA ARG A 118 -25.43 -25.08 24.53
C ARG A 118 -24.35 -24.07 24.15
N PRO A 119 -24.69 -22.79 23.89
CA PRO A 119 -23.69 -21.78 23.63
C PRO A 119 -22.78 -21.67 24.87
N GLN A 120 -21.52 -22.07 24.72
CA GLN A 120 -20.53 -21.90 25.77
C GLN A 120 -19.96 -20.50 25.64
N ARG A 121 -20.11 -19.69 26.68
CA ARG A 121 -19.46 -18.38 26.74
C ARG A 121 -17.94 -18.60 26.82
N PRO A 122 -17.13 -17.91 26.00
CA PRO A 122 -15.69 -17.94 26.16
C PRO A 122 -15.29 -17.47 27.57
N ALA A 123 -14.20 -18.04 28.12
CA ALA A 123 -13.67 -17.64 29.42
C ALA A 123 -12.98 -16.29 29.29
N VAL A 124 -13.66 -15.24 29.71
CA VAL A 124 -13.26 -13.84 29.59
C VAL A 124 -13.13 -13.24 31.00
N ALA A 125 -12.14 -12.36 31.21
CA ALA A 125 -11.93 -11.74 32.51
C ALA A 125 -13.11 -10.81 32.89
N PRO A 126 -13.64 -10.86 34.12
CA PRO A 126 -14.79 -10.05 34.49
C PRO A 126 -14.45 -8.55 34.43
N GLY A 127 -15.24 -7.80 33.65
CA GLY A 127 -15.06 -6.35 33.45
C GLY A 127 -14.06 -5.94 32.37
N SER A 128 -13.56 -6.88 31.56
CA SER A 128 -12.73 -6.55 30.40
C SER A 128 -13.58 -6.02 29.23
N GLU A 129 -12.92 -5.29 28.33
CA GLU A 129 -13.54 -4.75 27.11
C GLU A 129 -14.14 -5.84 26.22
N GLU A 130 -13.46 -6.98 26.10
CA GLU A 130 -13.92 -8.18 25.42
C GLU A 130 -15.22 -8.74 26.04
N GLU A 131 -15.40 -8.67 27.36
CA GLU A 131 -16.67 -9.09 28.00
C GLU A 131 -17.82 -8.20 27.54
N SER A 132 -17.58 -6.89 27.53
CA SER A 132 -18.56 -5.89 27.11
C SER A 132 -18.95 -6.07 25.64
N LEU A 133 -17.97 -6.39 24.78
CA LEU A 133 -18.21 -6.67 23.36
C LEU A 133 -19.04 -7.94 23.14
N TYR A 134 -18.76 -9.03 23.87
CA TYR A 134 -19.57 -10.25 23.78
C TYR A 134 -21.00 -10.05 24.28
N VAL A 135 -21.18 -9.23 25.32
CA VAL A 135 -22.51 -8.87 25.83
C VAL A 135 -23.27 -8.01 24.82
N ALA A 136 -22.63 -7.00 24.25
CA ALA A 136 -23.22 -6.12 23.24
C ALA A 136 -23.62 -6.90 21.98
N PHE A 137 -22.77 -7.80 21.50
CA PHE A 137 -23.09 -8.67 20.36
C PHE A 137 -24.25 -9.62 20.64
N GLY A 138 -24.33 -10.17 21.86
CA GLY A 138 -25.45 -11.01 22.28
C GLY A 138 -26.78 -10.24 22.34
N GLN A 139 -26.76 -8.98 22.76
CA GLN A 139 -27.95 -8.13 22.75
C GLN A 139 -28.42 -7.81 21.33
N LEU A 140 -27.49 -7.47 20.43
CA LEU A 140 -27.80 -7.21 19.03
C LEU A 140 -28.48 -8.41 18.34
N LEU A 141 -28.02 -9.62 18.64
CA LEU A 141 -28.58 -10.84 18.05
C LEU A 141 -30.00 -11.15 18.55
N LEU A 142 -30.32 -10.76 19.79
CA LEU A 142 -31.68 -10.89 20.35
C LEU A 142 -32.62 -9.78 19.86
N GLU A 143 -32.09 -8.60 19.56
CA GLU A 143 -32.87 -7.44 19.12
C GLU A 143 -33.47 -7.62 17.70
N ASP A 144 -32.84 -8.46 16.86
CA ASP A 144 -33.37 -8.84 15.53
C ASP A 144 -34.48 -9.92 15.59
N ASP A 145 -34.61 -10.68 16.68
CA ASP A 145 -35.64 -11.73 16.83
C ASP A 145 -36.99 -11.20 17.36
N ASP A 146 -37.04 -10.00 17.95
CA ASP A 146 -38.27 -9.36 18.48
C ASP A 146 -39.02 -8.49 17.43
N ALA A 147 -38.53 -8.44 16.18
CA ALA A 147 -39.11 -7.69 15.07
C ALA A 147 -39.80 -8.56 14.00
N GLY A 148 -40.28 -9.75 14.38
CA GLY A 148 -41.00 -10.71 13.52
C GLY A 148 -42.46 -10.91 13.88
#